data_AF-A0A8I1Q3T4-F1
#
_entry.id   AF-A0A8I1Q3T4-F1
#
_cell.length_a   1.000
_cell.length_b   1.000
_cell.length_c   1.000
_cell.angle_alpha   90.00
_cell.angle_beta   90.00
_cell.angle_gamma   90.00
#
_symmetry.space_group_name_H-M   'P 1'
#
loop_
_entity.id
_entity.type
_entity.pdbx_description
1 polymer ?
#
loop_
_entity_poly.entity_id
_entity_poly.type
_entity_poly.pdbx_seq_one_letter_code
_entity_poly.pdbx_strand_id
1 'polypeptide(L)'
;MHLIIDASCPHIPEEVTPAVSGTMEFNLLHALGFSNEELPLAAWLASYHQRAGEWVILSPIIWEATHNDAFINASGGDLLWSKEESHYWYQVFAEYFAAAGMKMHYHNTHIWLLENAAGHPLNSVPVHQTLNQSLMPLLSQLDEHLFWQKLITESQMLFAANARKSAVNGLWPWGNAPLTVKAKKKLCVVPAYLSLAQHCCTEVEVYQPGLNLKNYEVLLLADINDLSPAHQKQIEQGSHSWYWNNVAYTVPKKNWLRHLWRKITHAD
;
A
#
# COMPACT_ATOMS: atom_id res chain seq x y z
N MET A 1 16.99 -7.43 -5.10
CA MET A 1 15.68 -8.04 -5.33
C MET A 1 14.74 -7.58 -4.23
N HIS A 2 13.54 -7.15 -4.60
CA HIS A 2 12.46 -6.81 -3.69
C HIS A 2 11.51 -8.01 -3.60
N LEU A 3 11.20 -8.45 -2.38
CA LEU A 3 10.22 -9.50 -2.10
C LEU A 3 8.99 -8.85 -1.51
N ILE A 4 7.86 -8.97 -2.20
CA ILE A 4 6.58 -8.46 -1.75
C ILE A 4 5.70 -9.66 -1.42
N ILE A 5 5.21 -9.70 -0.21
CA ILE A 5 4.34 -10.77 0.29
C ILE A 5 3.03 -10.12 0.74
N ASP A 6 1.93 -10.51 0.12
CA ASP A 6 0.58 -10.04 0.44
C ASP A 6 0.03 -10.69 1.73
N ALA A 7 0.81 -10.57 2.79
CA ALA A 7 0.49 -11.09 4.11
C ALA A 7 1.13 -10.19 5.18
N SER A 8 0.69 -10.38 6.43
CA SER A 8 1.35 -9.78 7.58
C SER A 8 2.58 -10.59 7.96
N CYS A 9 3.69 -9.90 8.23
CA CYS A 9 4.89 -10.53 8.78
C CYS A 9 4.61 -10.97 10.22
N PRO A 10 4.77 -12.27 10.55
CA PRO A 10 4.54 -12.76 11.90
C PRO A 10 5.68 -12.39 12.87
N HIS A 11 6.91 -12.27 12.35
CA HIS A 11 8.09 -11.97 13.13
C HIS A 11 9.14 -11.24 12.29
N ILE A 12 9.55 -10.06 12.75
CA ILE A 12 10.61 -9.28 12.12
C ILE A 12 11.96 -9.82 12.59
N PRO A 13 12.88 -10.19 11.68
CA PRO A 13 14.22 -10.65 12.07
C PRO A 13 15.01 -9.59 12.86
N GLU A 14 15.97 -10.05 13.66
CA GLU A 14 16.91 -9.16 14.35
C GLU A 14 17.89 -8.49 13.36
N GLU A 15 18.43 -7.33 13.75
CA GLU A 15 19.46 -6.58 12.99
C GLU A 15 19.05 -6.18 11.55
N VAL A 16 17.78 -5.79 11.36
CA VAL A 16 17.29 -5.29 10.08
C VAL A 16 17.34 -3.77 9.98
N THR A 17 17.35 -3.25 8.76
CA THR A 17 17.08 -1.83 8.51
C THR A 17 15.61 -1.64 8.16
N PRO A 18 14.80 -0.94 8.98
CA PRO A 18 13.40 -0.67 8.68
C PRO A 18 13.23 0.14 7.39
N ALA A 19 12.12 -0.07 6.71
CA ALA A 19 11.69 0.70 5.55
C ALA A 19 10.20 1.03 5.67
N VAL A 20 9.73 2.00 4.88
CA VAL A 20 8.31 2.30 4.77
C VAL A 20 7.60 1.14 4.07
N SER A 21 6.50 0.69 4.67
CA SER A 21 5.61 -0.30 4.07
C SER A 21 4.22 0.27 3.89
N GLY A 22 3.46 -0.36 3.00
CA GLY A 22 2.04 -0.16 2.85
C GLY A 22 1.34 -1.45 2.44
N THR A 23 0.21 -1.32 1.76
CA THR A 23 -0.46 -2.47 1.13
C THR A 23 0.44 -3.09 0.05
N MET A 24 0.11 -4.31 -0.37
CA MET A 24 0.82 -5.00 -1.47
C MET A 24 0.90 -4.13 -2.73
N GLU A 25 -0.17 -3.41 -3.07
CA GLU A 25 -0.23 -2.54 -4.24
C GLU A 25 0.76 -1.37 -4.12
N PHE A 26 0.82 -0.72 -2.95
CA PHE A 26 1.79 0.32 -2.66
C PHE A 26 3.23 -0.22 -2.76
N ASN A 27 3.50 -1.35 -2.10
CA ASN A 27 4.81 -1.98 -2.07
C ASN A 27 5.28 -2.39 -3.47
N LEU A 28 4.36 -2.84 -4.33
CA LEU A 28 4.67 -3.19 -5.72
C LEU A 28 5.09 -1.98 -6.54
N LEU A 29 4.31 -0.90 -6.52
CA LEU A 29 4.68 0.31 -7.27
C LEU A 29 6.01 0.89 -6.75
N HIS A 30 6.20 0.94 -5.43
CA HIS A 30 7.47 1.38 -4.85
C HIS A 30 8.65 0.50 -5.31
N ALA A 31 8.51 -0.84 -5.26
CA ALA A 31 9.55 -1.77 -5.72
C ALA A 31 9.82 -1.66 -7.24
N LEU A 32 8.80 -1.32 -8.03
CA LEU A 32 8.93 -1.06 -9.46
C LEU A 32 9.64 0.28 -9.77
N GLY A 33 9.82 1.14 -8.76
CA GLY A 33 10.58 2.39 -8.86
C GLY A 33 9.74 3.64 -9.04
N PHE A 34 8.42 3.56 -8.83
CA PHE A 34 7.57 4.75 -8.79
C PHE A 34 7.85 5.53 -7.50
N SER A 35 7.84 6.87 -7.57
CA SER A 35 8.04 7.73 -6.41
C SER A 35 6.79 7.70 -5.51
N ASN A 36 6.97 7.95 -4.21
CA ASN A 36 5.85 8.01 -3.28
C ASN A 36 5.01 9.28 -3.44
N GLU A 37 5.62 10.36 -3.94
CA GLU A 37 4.96 11.65 -4.19
C GLU A 37 4.05 11.59 -5.43
N GLU A 38 4.45 10.82 -6.44
CA GLU A 38 3.71 10.67 -7.70
C GLU A 38 3.27 9.21 -7.91
N LEU A 39 2.74 8.57 -6.87
CA LEU A 39 2.40 7.15 -6.92
C LEU A 39 1.13 6.92 -7.77
N PRO A 40 1.20 6.20 -8.91
CA PRO A 40 0.07 6.07 -9.84
C PRO A 40 -0.89 4.95 -9.45
N LEU A 41 -1.22 4.85 -8.15
CA LEU A 41 -1.96 3.72 -7.60
C LEU A 41 -3.41 3.69 -8.06
N ALA A 42 -4.13 4.82 -8.00
CA ALA A 42 -5.52 4.87 -8.44
C ALA A 42 -5.65 4.60 -9.95
N ALA A 43 -4.77 5.20 -10.76
CA ALA A 43 -4.75 4.99 -12.20
C ALA A 43 -4.46 3.53 -12.57
N TRP A 44 -3.51 2.89 -11.88
CA TRP A 44 -3.22 1.47 -12.07
C TRP A 44 -4.41 0.57 -11.73
N LEU A 45 -5.02 0.77 -10.55
CA LEU A 45 -6.16 -0.03 -10.11
C LEU A 45 -7.39 0.21 -10.97
N ALA A 46 -7.66 1.45 -11.37
CA ALA A 46 -8.71 1.78 -12.32
C ALA A 46 -8.51 1.02 -13.65
N SER A 47 -7.28 1.02 -14.18
CA SER A 47 -6.94 0.27 -15.39
C SER A 47 -7.21 -1.23 -15.23
N TYR A 48 -6.78 -1.83 -14.12
CA TYR A 48 -7.04 -3.24 -13.79
C TYR A 48 -8.54 -3.57 -13.72
N HIS A 49 -9.34 -2.67 -13.14
CA HIS A 49 -10.81 -2.81 -13.05
C HIS A 49 -11.55 -2.32 -14.31
N GLN A 50 -10.84 -2.03 -15.40
CA GLN A 50 -11.40 -1.53 -16.67
C GLN A 50 -12.26 -0.27 -16.49
N ARG A 51 -11.82 0.64 -15.62
CA ARG A 51 -12.46 1.92 -15.36
C ARG A 51 -11.73 3.02 -16.12
N ALA A 52 -12.48 3.79 -16.89
CA ALA A 52 -12.00 5.00 -17.55
C ALA A 52 -12.12 6.22 -16.62
N GLY A 53 -11.41 7.30 -16.95
CA GLY A 53 -11.43 8.56 -16.20
C GLY A 53 -10.30 8.68 -15.18
N GLU A 54 -10.34 9.78 -14.42
CA GLU A 54 -9.40 10.05 -13.33
C GLU A 54 -9.96 9.50 -12.03
N TRP A 55 -9.11 8.82 -11.27
CA TRP A 55 -9.49 8.15 -10.04
C TRP A 55 -8.55 8.54 -8.91
N VAL A 56 -9.06 8.53 -7.69
CA VAL A 56 -8.29 8.70 -6.46
C VAL A 56 -8.51 7.51 -5.54
N ILE A 57 -7.52 7.19 -4.71
CA ILE A 57 -7.66 6.23 -3.62
C ILE A 57 -8.37 6.92 -2.47
N LEU A 58 -9.39 6.29 -1.90
CA LEU A 58 -9.90 6.60 -0.57
C LEU A 58 -9.47 5.47 0.37
N SER A 59 -8.57 5.79 1.30
CA SER A 59 -8.15 4.87 2.35
C SER A 59 -8.94 5.13 3.62
N PRO A 60 -9.64 4.13 4.15
CA PRO A 60 -10.27 4.25 5.46
C PRO A 60 -9.25 4.45 6.58
N ILE A 61 -9.58 5.34 7.52
CA ILE A 61 -8.69 5.78 8.59
C ILE A 61 -9.40 5.89 9.94
N ILE A 62 -8.63 5.74 11.01
CA ILE A 62 -8.98 6.23 12.34
C ILE A 62 -8.12 7.46 12.58
N TRP A 63 -8.77 8.60 12.77
CA TRP A 63 -8.08 9.85 13.08
C TRP A 63 -8.69 10.53 14.28
N GLU A 64 -7.88 11.28 15.01
CA GLU A 64 -8.28 11.97 16.23
C GLU A 64 -7.87 13.43 16.17
N ALA A 65 -8.76 14.31 16.60
CA ALA A 65 -8.47 15.72 16.80
C ALA A 65 -8.26 15.99 18.30
N THR A 66 -7.13 16.59 18.61
CA THR A 66 -6.82 17.18 19.92
C THR A 66 -7.15 18.67 19.90
N HIS A 67 -6.91 19.40 21.00
CA HIS A 67 -7.20 20.85 21.07
C HIS A 67 -6.47 21.68 20.02
N ASN A 68 -5.28 21.27 19.55
CA ASN A 68 -4.44 22.07 18.66
C ASN A 68 -4.00 21.35 17.38
N ASP A 69 -4.30 20.06 17.24
CA ASP A 69 -3.77 19.24 16.15
C ASP A 69 -4.65 18.03 15.88
N ALA A 70 -4.46 17.39 14.73
CA ALA A 70 -5.14 16.15 14.38
C ALA A 70 -4.15 15.13 13.81
N PHE A 71 -4.41 13.85 14.03
CA PHE A 71 -3.51 12.75 13.66
C PHE A 71 -4.29 11.58 13.09
N ILE A 72 -3.76 10.94 12.04
CA ILE A 72 -4.22 9.59 11.64
C ILE A 72 -3.48 8.59 12.53
N ASN A 73 -4.25 7.86 13.34
CA ASN A 73 -3.74 6.89 14.31
C ASN A 73 -3.67 5.48 13.70
N ALA A 74 -4.56 5.15 12.77
CA ALA A 74 -4.57 3.84 12.12
C ALA A 74 -5.06 3.91 10.67
N SER A 75 -4.53 3.00 9.85
CA SER A 75 -4.95 2.73 8.47
C SER A 75 -4.62 1.28 8.10
N GLY A 76 -5.17 0.77 6.99
CA GLY A 76 -4.84 -0.58 6.53
C GLY A 76 -5.19 -1.67 7.54
N GLY A 77 -4.27 -2.61 7.77
CA GLY A 77 -4.47 -3.74 8.69
C GLY A 77 -4.75 -3.32 10.14
N ASP A 78 -4.29 -2.14 10.56
CA ASP A 78 -4.45 -1.63 11.93
C ASP A 78 -5.90 -1.18 12.23
N LEU A 79 -6.77 -1.08 11.23
CA LEU A 79 -8.18 -0.77 11.43
C LEU A 79 -8.94 -1.92 12.09
N LEU A 80 -8.44 -3.15 11.98
CA LEU A 80 -9.01 -4.38 12.56
C LEU A 80 -10.50 -4.64 12.25
N TRP A 81 -11.06 -3.99 11.23
CA TRP A 81 -12.43 -4.23 10.77
C TRP A 81 -12.53 -5.37 9.75
N SER A 82 -13.69 -6.02 9.68
CA SER A 82 -13.88 -7.17 8.78
C SER A 82 -14.13 -6.72 7.33
N LYS A 83 -14.00 -7.64 6.38
CA LYS A 83 -14.35 -7.39 4.97
C LYS A 83 -15.82 -6.97 4.83
N GLU A 84 -16.72 -7.58 5.60
CA GLU A 84 -18.15 -7.28 5.61
C GLU A 84 -18.43 -5.88 6.17
N GLU A 85 -17.69 -5.47 7.21
CA GLU A 85 -17.79 -4.12 7.76
C GLU A 85 -17.29 -3.06 6.75
N SER A 86 -16.11 -3.27 6.16
CA SER A 86 -15.57 -2.36 5.14
C SER A 86 -16.50 -2.28 3.93
N HIS A 87 -17.04 -3.41 3.46
CA HIS A 87 -17.96 -3.43 2.34
C HIS A 87 -19.28 -2.71 2.64
N TYR A 88 -19.82 -2.86 3.85
CA TYR A 88 -20.99 -2.08 4.28
C TYR A 88 -20.73 -0.58 4.18
N TRP A 89 -19.60 -0.11 4.73
CA TRP A 89 -19.27 1.32 4.68
C TRP A 89 -19.02 1.80 3.26
N TYR A 90 -18.35 1.01 2.44
CA TYR A 90 -18.22 1.30 1.02
C TYR A 90 -19.59 1.52 0.36
N GLN A 91 -20.60 0.68 0.65
CA GLN A 91 -21.94 0.85 0.09
C GLN A 91 -22.60 2.16 0.53
N VAL A 92 -22.50 2.50 1.82
CA VAL A 92 -23.01 3.77 2.37
C VAL A 92 -22.36 4.98 1.67
N PHE A 93 -21.04 4.95 1.49
CA PHE A 93 -20.32 6.02 0.79
C PHE A 93 -20.63 6.04 -0.72
N ALA A 94 -20.74 4.88 -1.36
CA ALA A 94 -21.08 4.79 -2.77
C ALA A 94 -22.46 5.39 -3.07
N GLU A 95 -23.44 5.15 -2.20
CA GLU A 95 -24.77 5.80 -2.28
C GLU A 95 -24.69 7.31 -2.05
N TYR A 96 -23.94 7.75 -1.03
CA TYR A 96 -23.74 9.17 -0.74
C TYR A 96 -23.12 9.93 -1.92
N PHE A 97 -22.05 9.39 -2.52
CA PHE A 97 -21.37 10.02 -3.64
C PHE A 97 -22.14 9.91 -4.96
N ALA A 98 -22.93 8.84 -5.16
CA ALA A 98 -23.80 8.71 -6.32
C ALA A 98 -24.85 9.84 -6.40
N ALA A 99 -25.33 10.34 -5.26
CA ALA A 99 -26.24 11.50 -5.22
C ALA A 99 -25.59 12.78 -5.76
N ALA A 100 -24.25 12.89 -5.69
CA ALA A 100 -23.45 13.97 -6.28
C ALA A 100 -22.91 13.63 -7.68
N GLY A 101 -23.34 12.50 -8.28
CA GLY A 101 -22.92 12.07 -9.62
C GLY A 101 -21.50 11.48 -9.68
N MET A 102 -20.86 11.21 -8.55
CA MET A 102 -19.54 10.58 -8.48
C MET A 102 -19.67 9.06 -8.37
N LYS A 103 -18.77 8.33 -9.04
CA LYS A 103 -18.73 6.86 -8.99
C LYS A 103 -17.67 6.37 -8.02
N MET A 104 -17.99 5.30 -7.32
CA MET A 104 -17.03 4.57 -6.51
C MET A 104 -16.82 3.15 -7.02
N HIS A 105 -15.66 2.58 -6.71
CA HIS A 105 -15.36 1.17 -6.95
C HIS A 105 -14.63 0.55 -5.75
N TYR A 106 -15.15 -0.58 -5.26
CA TYR A 106 -14.54 -1.32 -4.17
C TYR A 106 -13.42 -2.21 -4.69
N HIS A 107 -12.18 -1.96 -4.27
CA HIS A 107 -11.05 -2.84 -4.60
C HIS A 107 -10.82 -3.88 -3.51
N ASN A 108 -10.60 -3.44 -2.27
CA ASN A 108 -10.39 -4.31 -1.12
C ASN A 108 -10.81 -3.61 0.18
N THR A 109 -10.58 -4.26 1.32
CA THR A 109 -10.98 -3.79 2.66
C THR A 109 -10.39 -2.43 3.06
N HIS A 110 -9.30 -2.01 2.43
CA HIS A 110 -8.51 -0.81 2.80
C HIS A 110 -8.32 0.18 1.64
N ILE A 111 -8.73 -0.19 0.42
CA ILE A 111 -8.58 0.62 -0.78
C ILE A 111 -9.92 0.66 -1.50
N TRP A 112 -10.50 1.87 -1.54
CA TRP A 112 -11.63 2.18 -2.41
C TRP A 112 -11.19 3.20 -3.45
N LEU A 113 -11.84 3.21 -4.60
CA LEU A 113 -11.60 4.17 -5.67
C LEU A 113 -12.78 5.13 -5.76
N LEU A 114 -12.50 6.42 -5.92
CA LEU A 114 -13.49 7.47 -6.22
C LEU A 114 -13.13 8.13 -7.55
N GLU A 115 -14.11 8.25 -8.45
CA GLU A 115 -13.97 8.94 -9.72
C GLU A 115 -13.89 10.45 -9.48
N ASN A 116 -12.82 11.09 -9.95
CA ASN A 116 -12.61 12.53 -9.89
C ASN A 116 -13.02 13.18 -11.22
N ALA A 117 -14.29 13.03 -11.61
CA ALA A 117 -14.78 13.50 -12.90
C ALA A 117 -14.63 15.01 -13.10
N ALA A 118 -14.63 15.78 -12.00
CA ALA A 118 -14.47 17.24 -12.02
C ALA A 118 -13.00 17.68 -12.06
N GLY A 119 -12.04 16.76 -11.98
CA GLY A 119 -10.61 17.06 -12.04
C GLY A 119 -10.12 17.93 -10.86
N HIS A 120 -10.69 17.74 -9.66
CA HIS A 120 -10.23 18.46 -8.48
C HIS A 120 -8.75 18.12 -8.21
N PRO A 121 -7.84 19.10 -8.14
CA PRO A 121 -6.45 18.82 -7.87
C PRO A 121 -6.32 18.18 -6.49
N LEU A 122 -5.42 17.20 -6.35
CA LEU A 122 -5.17 16.52 -5.09
C LEU A 122 -3.66 16.47 -4.88
N ASN A 123 -3.18 17.21 -3.88
CA ASN A 123 -1.80 17.15 -3.40
C ASN A 123 -1.80 16.41 -2.06
N SER A 124 -1.74 15.08 -2.12
CA SER A 124 -1.77 14.23 -0.95
C SER A 124 -0.65 13.21 -0.98
N VAL A 125 -0.24 12.77 0.20
CA VAL A 125 0.74 11.71 0.37
C VAL A 125 0.06 10.38 0.72
N PRO A 126 0.72 9.24 0.46
CA PRO A 126 0.21 7.94 0.86
C PRO A 126 -0.16 7.88 2.35
N VAL A 127 -1.29 7.24 2.67
CA VAL A 127 -1.81 7.16 4.05
C VAL A 127 -0.79 6.59 5.05
N HIS A 128 0.09 5.70 4.61
CA HIS A 128 1.14 5.13 5.45
C HIS A 128 2.20 6.15 5.88
N GLN A 129 2.34 7.24 5.12
CA GLN A 129 3.23 8.36 5.43
C GLN A 129 2.57 9.44 6.29
N THR A 130 1.25 9.37 6.53
CA THR A 130 0.53 10.33 7.39
C THR A 130 0.35 9.84 8.81
N LEU A 131 0.67 8.57 9.08
CA LEU A 131 0.48 7.95 10.40
C LEU A 131 1.30 8.67 11.47
N ASN A 132 0.63 9.03 12.57
CA ASN A 132 1.21 9.69 13.74
C ASN A 132 1.90 11.04 13.43
N GLN A 133 1.51 11.70 12.35
CA GLN A 133 1.98 13.05 11.99
C GLN A 133 0.84 14.06 12.08
N SER A 134 1.19 15.32 12.33
CA SER A 134 0.23 16.43 12.31
C SER A 134 -0.45 16.50 10.94
N LEU A 135 -1.78 16.45 10.94
CA LEU A 135 -2.58 16.56 9.72
C LEU A 135 -2.76 18.00 9.27
N MET A 136 -2.61 18.99 10.15
CA MET A 136 -2.80 20.41 9.81
C MET A 136 -2.01 20.87 8.57
N PRO A 137 -0.69 20.61 8.45
CA PRO A 137 0.05 20.96 7.24
C PRO A 137 -0.44 20.18 6.02
N LEU A 138 -0.77 18.89 6.17
CA LEU A 138 -1.22 18.04 5.07
C LEU A 138 -2.58 18.51 4.54
N LEU A 139 -3.55 18.75 5.44
CA LEU A 139 -4.87 19.27 5.12
C LEU A 139 -4.80 20.64 4.43
N SER A 140 -3.86 21.50 4.83
CA SER A 140 -3.69 22.81 4.20
C SER A 140 -3.19 22.75 2.76
N GLN A 141 -2.56 21.63 2.36
CA GLN A 141 -1.95 21.46 1.05
C GLN A 141 -2.82 20.65 0.07
N LEU A 142 -3.80 19.87 0.58
CA LEU A 142 -4.61 18.93 -0.21
C LEU A 142 -5.19 19.52 -1.50
N ASP A 143 -5.79 20.69 -1.41
CA ASP A 143 -6.43 21.41 -2.51
C ASP A 143 -6.72 22.86 -2.11
N GLU A 144 -6.55 23.78 -3.05
CA GLU A 144 -6.84 25.21 -2.88
C GLU A 144 -8.35 25.49 -2.78
N HIS A 145 -9.18 24.63 -3.40
CA HIS A 145 -10.64 24.78 -3.41
C HIS A 145 -11.35 24.11 -2.23
N LEU A 146 -10.58 23.55 -1.29
CA LEU A 146 -11.08 22.89 -0.08
C LEU A 146 -11.98 21.67 -0.33
N PHE A 147 -11.99 21.11 -1.55
CA PHE A 147 -12.87 19.99 -1.88
C PHE A 147 -12.55 18.75 -1.05
N TRP A 148 -11.27 18.37 -0.98
CA TRP A 148 -10.85 17.18 -0.25
C TRP A 148 -10.94 17.33 1.27
N GLN A 149 -10.68 18.53 1.78
CA GLN A 149 -10.82 18.88 3.19
C GLN A 149 -12.29 18.78 3.62
N LYS A 150 -13.20 19.25 2.77
CA LYS A 150 -14.64 19.07 2.95
C LYS A 150 -15.01 17.59 2.90
N LEU A 151 -14.51 16.82 1.94
CA LEU A 151 -14.76 15.38 1.84
C LEU A 151 -14.31 14.63 3.11
N ILE A 152 -13.12 14.93 3.65
CA ILE A 152 -12.63 14.32 4.89
C ILE A 152 -13.60 14.61 6.05
N THR A 153 -14.03 15.86 6.19
CA THR A 153 -14.97 16.28 7.23
C THR A 153 -16.34 15.62 7.06
N GLU A 154 -16.88 15.60 5.84
CA GLU A 154 -18.14 14.95 5.51
C GLU A 154 -18.08 13.44 5.75
N SER A 155 -16.94 12.80 5.48
CA SER A 155 -16.75 11.38 5.75
C SER A 155 -16.87 11.07 7.24
N GLN A 156 -16.27 11.91 8.10
CA GLN A 156 -16.38 11.76 9.55
C GLN A 156 -17.82 11.94 10.04
N MET A 157 -18.52 12.96 9.52
CA MET A 157 -19.92 13.18 9.84
C MET A 157 -20.80 12.00 9.41
N LEU A 158 -20.55 11.41 8.25
CA LEU A 158 -21.31 10.27 7.74
C LEU A 158 -21.10 9.01 8.59
N PHE A 159 -19.85 8.72 9.00
CA PHE A 159 -19.55 7.66 9.96
C PHE A 159 -20.29 7.88 11.29
N ALA A 160 -20.25 9.11 11.82
CA ALA A 160 -20.86 9.43 13.12
C ALA A 160 -22.40 9.36 13.10
N ALA A 161 -23.01 9.82 12.02
CA ALA A 161 -24.47 9.89 11.85
C ALA A 161 -25.12 8.51 11.59
N ASN A 162 -24.35 7.53 11.12
CA ASN A 162 -24.89 6.20 10.87
C ASN A 162 -25.30 5.49 12.18
N ALA A 163 -26.35 4.67 12.08
CA ALA A 163 -26.80 3.84 13.19
C ALA A 163 -25.78 2.75 13.54
N ARG A 164 -25.10 2.20 12.52
CA ARG A 164 -23.99 1.28 12.71
C ARG A 164 -22.76 2.09 13.12
N LYS A 165 -22.23 1.83 14.31
CA LYS A 165 -20.99 2.45 14.78
C LYS A 165 -19.78 1.71 14.22
N SER A 166 -18.72 2.46 13.93
CA SER A 166 -17.42 1.94 13.54
C SER A 166 -16.33 2.73 14.25
N ALA A 167 -15.20 2.09 14.50
CA ALA A 167 -13.99 2.78 14.97
C ALA A 167 -13.38 3.64 13.86
N VAL A 168 -13.50 3.18 12.61
CA VAL A 168 -13.16 3.96 11.42
C VAL A 168 -14.07 5.17 11.35
N ASN A 169 -13.46 6.34 11.19
CA ASN A 169 -14.15 7.61 11.30
C ASN A 169 -13.71 8.63 10.24
N GLY A 170 -13.05 8.19 9.17
CA GLY A 170 -12.71 9.04 8.05
C GLY A 170 -12.20 8.28 6.84
N LEU A 171 -12.07 9.00 5.73
CA LEU A 171 -11.44 8.56 4.49
C LEU A 171 -10.31 9.53 4.11
N TRP A 172 -9.12 9.01 3.83
CA TRP A 172 -7.98 9.78 3.35
C TRP A 172 -7.83 9.64 1.82
N PRO A 173 -7.92 10.75 1.06
CA PRO A 173 -7.72 10.73 -0.39
C PRO A 173 -6.23 10.78 -0.78
N TRP A 174 -5.76 9.94 -1.71
CA TRP A 174 -4.37 9.97 -2.23
C TRP A 174 -4.20 9.18 -3.54
N GLY A 175 -2.96 9.12 -4.07
CA GLY A 175 -2.57 8.18 -5.13
C GLY A 175 -3.14 8.48 -6.53
N ASN A 176 -3.41 9.76 -6.81
CA ASN A 176 -4.04 10.26 -8.03
C ASN A 176 -3.07 10.52 -9.20
N ALA A 177 -1.80 10.13 -9.09
CA ALA A 177 -0.85 10.33 -10.18
C ALA A 177 -1.23 9.47 -11.41
N PRO A 178 -0.99 9.96 -12.64
CA PRO A 178 -1.30 9.21 -13.84
C PRO A 178 -0.31 8.06 -14.08
N LEU A 179 -0.81 6.89 -14.48
CA LEU A 179 0.04 5.79 -14.95
C LEU A 179 0.38 5.99 -16.43
N THR A 180 1.40 6.80 -16.71
CA THR A 180 1.81 7.12 -18.10
C THR A 180 2.70 6.04 -18.72
N VAL A 181 3.51 5.36 -17.90
CA VAL A 181 4.49 4.37 -18.35
C VAL A 181 4.46 3.16 -17.43
N LYS A 182 4.45 1.96 -18.02
CA LYS A 182 4.64 0.71 -17.28
C LYS A 182 6.12 0.51 -16.95
N ALA A 183 6.38 -0.02 -15.76
CA ALA A 183 7.72 -0.40 -15.35
C ALA A 183 8.30 -1.49 -16.27
N LYS A 184 9.62 -1.46 -16.45
CA LYS A 184 10.38 -2.43 -17.26
C LYS A 184 11.23 -3.38 -16.42
N LYS A 185 10.95 -3.47 -15.12
CA LYS A 185 11.67 -4.38 -14.23
C LYS A 185 11.21 -5.81 -14.44
N LYS A 186 12.11 -6.77 -14.29
CA LYS A 186 11.75 -8.20 -14.33
C LYS A 186 11.00 -8.57 -13.07
N LEU A 187 9.68 -8.75 -13.20
CA LEU A 187 8.76 -9.08 -12.14
C LEU A 187 8.30 -10.54 -12.27
N CYS A 188 8.51 -11.33 -11.23
CA CYS A 188 7.95 -12.68 -11.15
C CYS A 188 6.83 -12.71 -10.10
N VAL A 189 5.69 -13.30 -10.46
CA VAL A 189 4.47 -13.29 -9.64
C VAL A 189 3.85 -14.67 -9.52
N VAL A 190 3.13 -14.93 -8.44
CA VAL A 190 2.24 -16.12 -8.41
C VAL A 190 1.03 -15.90 -9.34
N PRO A 191 0.39 -16.99 -9.84
CA PRO A 191 -0.67 -16.88 -10.85
C PRO A 191 -1.80 -15.89 -10.51
N ALA A 192 -2.16 -15.78 -9.22
CA ALA A 192 -3.21 -14.90 -8.74
C ALA A 192 -2.98 -13.41 -9.05
N TYR A 193 -1.71 -12.97 -9.14
CA TYR A 193 -1.38 -11.56 -9.37
C TYR A 193 -0.98 -11.23 -10.81
N LEU A 194 -0.97 -12.21 -11.74
CA LEU A 194 -0.53 -11.99 -13.12
C LEU A 194 -1.31 -10.86 -13.79
N SER A 195 -2.64 -10.93 -13.74
CA SER A 195 -3.52 -9.94 -14.39
C SER A 195 -3.27 -8.54 -13.83
N LEU A 196 -3.18 -8.40 -12.50
CA LEU A 196 -2.94 -7.13 -11.83
C LEU A 196 -1.57 -6.54 -12.21
N ALA A 197 -0.51 -7.34 -12.14
CA ALA A 197 0.86 -6.92 -12.41
C ALA A 197 1.09 -6.46 -13.86
N GLN A 198 0.41 -7.09 -14.84
CA GLN A 198 0.51 -6.72 -16.25
C GLN A 198 0.00 -5.31 -16.55
N HIS A 199 -0.79 -4.69 -15.65
CA HIS A 199 -1.26 -3.32 -15.82
C HIS A 199 -0.19 -2.28 -15.44
N CYS A 200 0.75 -2.60 -14.55
CA CYS A 200 1.81 -1.67 -14.11
C CYS A 200 3.22 -2.03 -14.60
N CYS A 201 3.45 -3.24 -15.11
CA CYS A 201 4.75 -3.73 -15.55
C CYS A 201 4.67 -4.45 -16.91
N THR A 202 5.69 -4.31 -17.75
CA THR A 202 5.77 -4.98 -19.06
C THR A 202 6.42 -6.36 -19.01
N GLU A 203 7.38 -6.58 -18.10
CA GLU A 203 8.15 -7.82 -17.99
C GLU A 203 7.66 -8.64 -16.79
N VAL A 204 6.50 -9.28 -16.96
CA VAL A 204 5.86 -10.09 -15.91
C VAL A 204 5.88 -11.57 -16.30
N GLU A 205 6.41 -12.41 -15.42
CA GLU A 205 6.42 -13.86 -15.58
C GLU A 205 5.77 -14.55 -14.38
N VAL A 206 5.08 -15.66 -14.62
CA VAL A 206 4.48 -16.47 -13.55
C VAL A 206 5.54 -17.37 -12.94
N TYR A 207 5.60 -17.41 -11.61
CA TYR A 207 6.51 -18.26 -10.88
C TYR A 207 6.36 -19.73 -11.27
N GLN A 208 7.49 -20.38 -11.50
CA GLN A 208 7.61 -21.83 -11.63
C GLN A 208 8.84 -22.31 -10.84
N PRO A 209 8.81 -23.52 -10.25
CA PRO A 209 9.94 -24.03 -9.46
C PRO A 209 11.28 -24.13 -10.20
N GLY A 210 11.27 -24.20 -11.54
CA GLY A 210 12.46 -24.26 -12.37
C GLY A 210 13.09 -22.91 -12.74
N LEU A 211 12.46 -21.79 -12.40
CA LEU A 211 12.98 -20.46 -12.73
C LEU A 211 14.23 -20.12 -11.91
N ASN A 212 15.16 -19.38 -12.51
CA ASN A 212 16.28 -18.81 -11.76
C ASN A 212 15.85 -17.45 -11.17
N LEU A 213 15.55 -17.42 -9.88
CA LEU A 213 15.07 -16.21 -9.20
C LEU A 213 16.06 -15.02 -9.25
N LYS A 214 17.36 -15.25 -9.50
CA LYS A 214 18.35 -14.17 -9.64
C LYS A 214 18.12 -13.30 -10.89
N ASN A 215 17.34 -13.78 -11.85
CA ASN A 215 17.01 -13.04 -13.06
C ASN A 215 15.91 -12.00 -12.84
N TYR A 216 15.26 -11.98 -11.68
CA TYR A 216 14.16 -11.08 -11.37
C TYR A 216 14.59 -10.03 -10.35
N GLU A 217 14.07 -8.83 -10.52
CA GLU A 217 14.30 -7.71 -9.62
C GLU A 217 13.23 -7.63 -8.53
N VAL A 218 12.02 -8.09 -8.85
CA VAL A 218 10.87 -8.07 -7.95
C VAL A 218 10.17 -9.43 -7.96
N LEU A 219 9.82 -9.92 -6.78
CA LEU A 219 8.97 -11.10 -6.56
C LEU A 219 7.71 -10.68 -5.82
N LEU A 220 6.54 -11.10 -6.32
CA LEU A 220 5.24 -10.87 -5.68
C LEU A 220 4.56 -12.21 -5.38
N LEU A 221 4.31 -12.46 -4.10
CA LEU A 221 3.79 -13.71 -3.55
C LEU A 221 2.56 -13.43 -2.68
N ALA A 222 1.66 -14.42 -2.56
CA ALA A 222 0.60 -14.36 -1.57
C ALA A 222 1.13 -14.82 -0.21
N ASP A 223 1.94 -15.89 -0.23
CA ASP A 223 2.61 -16.45 0.94
C ASP A 223 4.04 -16.88 0.55
N ILE A 224 4.98 -16.87 1.51
CA ILE A 224 6.34 -17.38 1.27
C ILE A 224 6.34 -18.86 0.86
N ASN A 225 5.33 -19.61 1.29
CA ASN A 225 5.11 -21.01 0.95
C ASN A 225 4.70 -21.25 -0.51
N ASP A 226 4.40 -20.20 -1.28
CA ASP A 226 4.19 -20.30 -2.72
C ASP A 226 5.48 -20.71 -3.46
N LEU A 227 6.64 -20.49 -2.85
CA LEU A 227 7.93 -20.86 -3.39
C LEU A 227 8.31 -22.31 -3.03
N SER A 228 9.04 -22.97 -3.93
CA SER A 228 9.70 -24.24 -3.64
C SER A 228 10.67 -24.12 -2.45
N PRO A 229 10.88 -25.20 -1.67
CA PRO A 229 11.80 -25.16 -0.52
C PRO A 229 13.22 -24.72 -0.88
N ALA A 230 13.68 -25.05 -2.10
CA ALA A 230 14.98 -24.60 -2.59
C ALA A 230 15.05 -23.08 -2.76
N HIS A 231 13.98 -22.48 -3.30
CA HIS A 231 13.88 -21.04 -3.50
C HIS A 231 13.68 -20.27 -2.20
N GLN A 232 12.90 -20.81 -1.26
CA GLN A 232 12.78 -20.25 0.09
C GLN A 232 14.17 -20.12 0.75
N LYS A 233 14.93 -21.22 0.78
CA LYS A 233 16.30 -21.25 1.33
C LYS A 233 17.25 -20.29 0.61
N GLN A 234 17.13 -20.16 -0.71
CA GLN A 234 17.94 -19.22 -1.49
C GLN A 234 17.68 -17.76 -1.07
N ILE A 235 16.42 -17.40 -0.86
CA ILE A 235 16.00 -16.05 -0.49
C ILE A 235 16.42 -15.71 0.95
N GLU A 236 16.27 -16.65 1.90
CA GLU A 236 16.69 -16.45 3.30
C GLU A 236 18.19 -16.14 3.44
N GLN A 237 19.01 -16.64 2.53
CA GLN A 237 20.46 -16.45 2.54
C GLN A 237 20.90 -15.16 1.83
N GLY A 238 20.01 -14.52 1.08
CA GLY A 238 20.31 -13.32 0.31
C GLY A 238 20.14 -12.03 1.10
N SER A 239 20.72 -10.95 0.57
CA SER A 239 20.37 -9.60 1.02
C SER A 239 19.28 -9.07 0.09
N HIS A 240 18.09 -8.96 0.65
CA HIS A 240 16.88 -8.57 -0.06
C HIS A 240 16.10 -7.55 0.75
N SER A 241 15.32 -6.74 0.04
CA SER A 241 14.33 -5.85 0.64
C SER A 241 13.00 -6.59 0.70
N TRP A 242 12.48 -6.75 1.91
CA TRP A 242 11.25 -7.46 2.22
C TRP A 242 10.15 -6.45 2.47
N TYR A 243 8.99 -6.68 1.85
CA TYR A 243 7.79 -5.88 1.99
C TYR A 243 6.62 -6.80 2.32
N TRP A 244 6.04 -6.57 3.48
CA TRP A 244 4.83 -7.21 3.99
C TRP A 244 3.78 -6.12 4.18
N ASN A 245 2.50 -6.48 4.25
CA ASN A 245 1.41 -5.50 4.36
C ASN A 245 1.48 -4.63 5.63
N ASN A 246 2.21 -5.07 6.66
CA ASN A 246 2.39 -4.36 7.93
C ASN A 246 3.83 -3.88 8.19
N VAL A 247 4.83 -4.36 7.45
CA VAL A 247 6.25 -4.00 7.70
C VAL A 247 7.10 -4.17 6.46
N ALA A 248 8.12 -3.31 6.32
CA ALA A 248 9.16 -3.47 5.33
C ALA A 248 10.53 -3.35 5.98
N TYR A 249 11.48 -4.15 5.50
CA TYR A 249 12.83 -4.16 6.04
C TYR A 249 13.84 -4.68 5.03
N THR A 250 15.10 -4.35 5.22
CA THR A 250 16.21 -4.94 4.47
C THR A 250 17.12 -5.72 5.43
N VAL A 251 17.47 -6.94 5.03
CA VAL A 251 18.45 -7.75 5.77
C VAL A 251 19.85 -7.45 5.21
N PRO A 252 20.78 -6.91 6.03
CA PRO A 252 22.13 -6.66 5.57
C PRO A 252 22.85 -7.98 5.27
N LYS A 253 23.76 -7.97 4.29
CA LYS A 253 24.64 -9.14 4.08
C LYS A 253 25.39 -9.43 5.37
N LYS A 254 25.31 -10.67 5.87
CA LYS A 254 26.17 -11.13 6.97
C LYS A 254 27.63 -10.97 6.54
N ASN A 255 28.29 -9.93 7.05
CA ASN A 255 29.71 -9.71 6.82
C ASN A 255 30.47 -10.82 7.55
N TRP A 256 30.89 -11.84 6.81
CA TRP A 256 31.70 -12.96 7.30
C TRP A 256 32.95 -12.49 8.07
N LEU A 257 33.49 -11.31 7.72
CA LEU A 257 34.57 -10.65 8.46
C LEU A 257 34.19 -10.31 9.91
N ARG A 258 32.97 -9.79 10.18
CA ARG A 258 32.52 -9.52 11.57
C ARG A 258 32.45 -10.79 12.41
N HIS A 259 32.09 -11.93 11.81
CA HIS A 259 32.13 -13.22 12.48
C HIS A 259 33.55 -13.73 12.73
N LEU A 260 34.50 -13.45 11.82
CA LEU A 260 35.91 -13.77 12.01
C LEU A 260 36.52 -12.95 13.17
N TRP A 261 36.23 -11.64 13.20
CA TRP A 261 36.70 -10.76 14.27
C TRP A 261 36.13 -11.14 15.64
N ARG A 262 34.83 -11.46 15.76
CA ARG A 262 34.26 -11.97 17.03
C ARG A 262 34.87 -13.29 17.49
N LYS A 263 35.30 -14.16 16.57
CA LYS A 263 36.03 -15.39 16.94
C LYS A 263 37.46 -15.11 17.39
N ILE A 264 38.09 -14.07 16.90
CA ILE A 264 39.46 -13.68 17.28
C ILE A 264 39.46 -12.90 18.61
N THR A 265 38.43 -12.09 18.89
CA THR A 265 38.36 -11.26 20.10
C THR A 265 37.72 -11.94 21.32
N HIS A 266 37.32 -13.20 21.21
CA HIS A 266 36.84 -14.03 22.34
C HIS A 266 37.80 -15.17 22.69
N ALA A 267 39.06 -15.08 22.24
CA ALA A 267 40.15 -15.92 22.72
C ALA A 267 41.00 -15.11 23.71
N ASP A 268 40.51 -14.97 24.94
CA ASP A 268 41.27 -14.69 26.17
C ASP A 268 40.51 -15.30 27.35
#